data_AF-A0A1A9J0I3-F1
#
_entry.id   AF-A0A1A9J0I3-F1
#
_cell.length_a   1.000
_cell.length_b   1.000
_cell.length_c   1.000
_cell.angle_alpha   90.00
_cell.angle_beta   90.00
_cell.angle_gamma   90.00
#
_symmetry.space_group_name_H-M   'P 1'
#
loop_
_entity.id
_entity.type
_entity.pdbx_description
1 polymer ?
#
loop_
_entity_poly.entity_id
_entity_poly.type
_entity_poly.pdbx_seq_one_letter_code
_entity_poly.pdbx_strand_id
1 'polypeptide(L)'
;MTQSTPGPVGRFHSGRVVEGRPQALDAWRVTTGDAEVAARVAGLLGGRPQPNEGGEGLAHEVLTKTETVRVLLEGPDAVASHMVLWGSKGIVHRCDGLEFLSPEEKKGQPCGCPPLLADRRLAAREGRGPSPSISLTFRIAAEPALGEFRFMSGSWQLAVQLADLADALERVGGPAVCDLTLELVVCTTKAGRSVCYRKPVVTVLGSPGAVAPQSPPPAAEPAPAPAPSPLRRRARPAPESTAPEPTVPPSPEPSRTVSVDAALLRRAAEVLGTDGHEETVTAALSEIVAGRRRTAELVRLREQVGRIAAIAGQALQGRDSSLT
;
A
#
# COMPACT_ATOMS: atom_id res chain seq x y z
N MET A 1 7.04 7.46 41.03
CA MET A 1 6.64 6.14 40.49
C MET A 1 6.51 6.29 38.98
N THR A 2 7.50 5.86 38.22
CA THR A 2 7.43 5.81 36.75
C THR A 2 6.46 4.69 36.40
N GLN A 3 5.22 5.04 36.08
CA GLN A 3 4.28 4.08 35.51
C GLN A 3 4.86 3.64 34.17
N SER A 4 5.29 2.38 34.07
CA SER A 4 5.66 1.77 32.80
C SER A 4 4.45 1.87 31.89
N THR A 5 4.55 2.62 30.79
CA THR A 5 3.50 2.66 29.78
C THR A 5 3.17 1.23 29.37
N PRO A 6 1.91 0.77 29.51
CA PRO A 6 1.55 -0.59 29.12
C PRO A 6 1.88 -0.77 27.64
N GLY A 7 2.54 -1.89 27.32
CA GLY A 7 2.89 -2.22 25.94
C GLY A 7 1.65 -2.38 25.05
N PRO A 8 1.84 -2.47 23.72
CA PRO A 8 0.72 -2.61 22.80
C PRO A 8 -0.05 -3.91 23.07
N VAL A 9 -1.39 -3.83 23.07
CA VAL A 9 -2.30 -4.96 23.29
C VAL A 9 -2.35 -5.91 22.09
N GLY A 10 -1.88 -5.47 20.93
CA GLY A 10 -1.86 -6.28 19.72
C GLY A 10 -1.02 -5.69 18.59
N ARG A 11 -0.90 -6.46 17.51
CA ARG A 11 -0.14 -6.07 16.33
C ARG A 11 -0.95 -6.31 15.06
N PHE A 12 -0.91 -5.33 14.17
CA PHE A 12 -1.45 -5.45 12.81
C PHE A 12 -0.35 -5.92 11.86
N HIS A 13 -0.75 -6.72 10.87
CA HIS A 13 0.13 -7.29 9.85
C HIS A 13 -0.57 -7.21 8.49
N SER A 14 0.20 -6.86 7.45
CA SER A 14 -0.25 -6.85 6.05
C SER A 14 -0.01 -8.17 5.31
N GLY A 15 0.63 -9.14 5.98
CA GLY A 15 1.02 -10.43 5.43
C GLY A 15 1.19 -11.48 6.51
N ARG A 16 1.42 -12.72 6.10
CA ARG A 16 1.80 -13.83 6.97
C ARG A 16 2.77 -14.78 6.27
N VAL A 17 3.37 -15.69 7.02
CA VAL A 17 4.16 -16.79 6.46
C VAL A 17 3.33 -18.06 6.57
N VAL A 18 3.10 -18.72 5.44
CA VAL A 18 2.41 -20.02 5.36
C VAL A 18 3.37 -21.00 4.72
N GLU A 19 3.69 -22.10 5.40
CA GLU A 19 4.61 -23.13 4.90
C GLU A 19 5.98 -22.55 4.45
N GLY A 20 6.51 -21.60 5.23
CA GLY A 20 7.78 -20.92 4.92
C GLY A 20 7.70 -19.93 3.76
N ARG A 21 6.52 -19.71 3.17
CA ARG A 21 6.32 -18.78 2.06
C ARG A 21 5.59 -17.52 2.53
N PRO A 22 6.11 -16.32 2.21
CA PRO A 22 5.38 -15.08 2.43
C PRO A 22 4.09 -15.06 1.62
N GLN A 23 2.97 -14.80 2.29
CA GLN A 23 1.66 -14.59 1.69
C GLN A 23 1.20 -13.16 1.99
N ALA A 24 0.98 -12.39 0.92
CA ALA A 24 0.30 -11.10 1.04
C ALA A 24 -1.18 -11.33 1.34
N LEU A 25 -1.74 -10.56 2.27
CA LEU A 25 -3.15 -10.63 2.62
C LEU A 25 -3.94 -9.56 1.88
N ASP A 26 -5.24 -9.79 1.73
CA ASP A 26 -6.21 -8.82 1.23
C ASP A 26 -6.87 -7.99 2.34
N ALA A 27 -6.98 -8.57 3.52
CA ALA A 27 -7.42 -7.90 4.74
C ALA A 27 -6.33 -7.91 5.81
N TRP A 28 -6.57 -7.17 6.89
CA TRP A 28 -5.65 -7.12 8.02
C TRP A 28 -5.59 -8.44 8.77
N ARG A 29 -4.39 -8.81 9.20
CA ARG A 29 -4.17 -9.83 10.23
C ARG A 29 -3.84 -9.12 11.53
N VAL A 30 -4.54 -9.46 12.60
CA VAL A 30 -4.28 -8.94 13.94
C VAL A 30 -3.86 -10.07 14.86
N THR A 31 -2.77 -9.89 15.60
CA THR A 31 -2.31 -10.85 16.61
C THR A 31 -2.31 -10.21 18.00
N THR A 32 -2.77 -10.92 19.01
CA THR A 32 -2.82 -10.47 20.41
C THR A 32 -2.61 -11.64 21.38
N GLY A 33 -2.16 -11.33 22.61
CA GLY A 33 -2.09 -12.30 23.70
C GLY A 33 -3.40 -12.43 24.48
N ASP A 34 -4.39 -11.56 24.20
CA ASP A 34 -5.63 -11.46 24.96
C ASP A 34 -6.84 -11.91 24.11
N ALA A 35 -7.56 -12.92 24.61
CA ALA A 35 -8.73 -13.50 23.94
C ALA A 35 -9.89 -12.49 23.82
N GLU A 36 -10.07 -11.62 24.80
CA GLU A 36 -11.10 -10.57 24.78
C GLU A 36 -10.76 -9.55 23.70
N VAL A 37 -9.50 -9.11 23.62
CA VAL A 37 -9.04 -8.21 22.56
C VAL A 37 -9.27 -8.83 21.19
N ALA A 38 -8.95 -10.11 21.01
CA ALA A 38 -9.20 -10.82 19.74
C ALA A 38 -10.70 -10.84 19.39
N ALA A 39 -11.57 -11.13 20.35
CA ALA A 39 -13.02 -11.15 20.14
C ALA A 39 -13.57 -9.77 19.76
N ARG A 40 -13.11 -8.69 20.44
CA ARG A 40 -13.51 -7.31 20.13
C ARG A 40 -13.04 -6.88 18.73
N VAL A 41 -11.78 -7.17 18.37
CA VAL A 41 -11.26 -6.90 17.03
C VAL A 41 -12.09 -7.64 15.97
N ALA A 42 -12.43 -8.91 16.19
CA ALA A 42 -13.27 -9.67 15.27
C ALA A 42 -14.70 -9.10 15.15
N GLY A 43 -15.26 -8.58 16.24
CA GLY A 43 -16.56 -7.89 16.23
C GLY A 43 -16.54 -6.58 15.44
N LEU A 44 -15.46 -5.80 15.57
CA LEU A 44 -15.31 -4.50 14.90
C LEU A 44 -14.95 -4.63 13.40
N LEU A 45 -14.01 -5.51 13.08
CA LEU A 45 -13.38 -5.60 11.75
C LEU A 45 -13.80 -6.85 10.97
N GLY A 46 -14.70 -7.65 11.53
CA GLY A 46 -15.05 -8.97 11.02
C GLY A 46 -13.94 -10.01 11.24
N GLY A 47 -14.22 -11.24 10.83
CA GLY A 47 -13.29 -12.37 10.97
C GLY A 47 -13.70 -13.32 12.08
N ARG A 48 -12.77 -14.18 12.50
CA ARG A 48 -12.92 -15.08 13.66
C ARG A 48 -11.59 -15.19 14.39
N PRO A 49 -11.58 -15.11 15.73
CA PRO A 49 -10.40 -15.44 16.52
C PRO A 49 -10.02 -16.90 16.33
N GLN A 50 -8.73 -17.16 16.14
CA GLN A 50 -8.15 -18.49 16.05
C GLN A 50 -6.79 -18.55 16.77
N PRO A 51 -6.30 -19.74 17.15
CA PRO A 51 -4.95 -19.88 17.67
C PRO A 51 -3.91 -19.39 16.65
N ASN A 52 -2.90 -18.66 17.12
CA ASN A 52 -1.78 -18.21 16.30
C ASN A 52 -0.68 -19.28 16.27
N GLU A 53 -0.71 -20.15 15.25
CA GLU A 53 0.21 -21.31 15.15
C GLU A 53 1.68 -20.93 14.85
N GLY A 54 1.97 -19.67 14.51
CA GLY A 54 3.27 -19.24 13.99
C GLY A 54 3.98 -18.11 14.75
N GLY A 55 3.56 -17.76 15.98
CA GLY A 55 4.10 -16.57 16.69
C GLY A 55 4.57 -16.81 18.12
N GLU A 56 5.75 -16.29 18.44
CA GLU A 56 6.23 -16.18 19.83
C GLU A 56 5.39 -15.13 20.59
N GLY A 57 4.67 -15.56 21.62
CA GLY A 57 4.09 -14.70 22.67
C GLY A 57 2.69 -14.13 22.44
N LEU A 58 2.14 -14.15 21.22
CA LEU A 58 0.76 -13.70 20.94
C LEU A 58 -0.11 -14.89 20.56
N ALA A 59 -0.96 -15.35 21.47
CA ALA A 59 -1.68 -16.61 21.36
C ALA A 59 -2.86 -16.60 20.36
N HIS A 60 -3.42 -15.43 20.06
CA HIS A 60 -4.61 -15.28 19.23
C HIS A 60 -4.32 -14.53 17.94
N GLU A 61 -4.95 -14.98 16.86
CA GLU A 61 -4.94 -14.36 15.54
C GLU A 61 -6.38 -14.08 15.09
N VAL A 62 -6.59 -12.93 14.45
CA VAL A 62 -7.83 -12.58 13.75
C VAL A 62 -7.45 -12.18 12.32
N LEU A 63 -7.94 -12.94 11.34
CA LEU A 63 -7.96 -12.51 9.94
C LEU A 63 -9.25 -11.71 9.72
N THR A 64 -9.13 -10.39 9.57
CA THR A 64 -10.28 -9.50 9.43
C THR A 64 -10.93 -9.63 8.05
N LYS A 65 -12.07 -8.97 7.83
CA LYS A 65 -12.74 -8.92 6.52
C LYS A 65 -12.56 -7.59 5.80
N THR A 66 -11.83 -6.65 6.40
CA THR A 66 -11.64 -5.30 5.88
C THR A 66 -10.19 -5.03 5.55
N GLU A 67 -9.98 -4.35 4.44
CA GLU A 67 -8.68 -3.82 4.02
C GLU A 67 -8.38 -2.45 4.64
N THR A 68 -9.40 -1.76 5.17
CA THR A 68 -9.28 -0.43 5.80
C THR A 68 -9.71 -0.48 7.26
N VAL A 69 -8.92 0.12 8.13
CA VAL A 69 -9.22 0.26 9.55
C VAL A 69 -9.10 1.73 9.92
N ARG A 70 -10.14 2.28 10.54
CA ARG A 70 -10.06 3.63 11.09
C ARG A 70 -9.35 3.61 12.44
N VAL A 71 -8.31 4.40 12.54
CA VAL A 71 -7.39 4.44 13.67
C VAL A 71 -7.28 5.85 14.22
N LEU A 72 -6.84 5.95 15.47
CA LEU A 72 -6.44 7.19 16.12
C LEU A 72 -4.93 7.18 16.29
N LEU A 73 -4.26 8.16 15.70
CA LEU A 73 -2.85 8.47 15.92
C LEU A 73 -2.76 9.67 16.88
N GLU A 74 -1.96 9.58 17.94
CA GLU A 74 -1.86 10.66 18.94
C GLU A 74 -1.15 11.92 18.43
N GLY A 75 -0.50 11.83 17.28
CA GLY A 75 0.26 12.91 16.66
C GLY A 75 1.44 12.36 15.84
N PRO A 76 2.38 13.21 15.43
CA PRO A 76 3.55 12.80 14.64
C PRO A 76 4.40 11.72 15.31
N ASP A 77 4.56 11.77 16.64
CA ASP A 77 5.33 10.79 17.42
C ASP A 77 4.75 9.37 17.40
N ALA A 78 3.49 9.22 16.99
CA ALA A 78 2.85 7.93 16.76
C ALA A 78 3.46 7.18 15.54
N VAL A 79 4.25 7.87 14.73
CA VAL A 79 4.92 7.38 13.54
C VAL A 79 6.43 7.45 13.74
N ALA A 80 7.06 6.29 13.95
CA ALA A 80 8.52 6.20 14.03
C ALA A 80 9.07 5.62 12.73
N SER A 81 10.13 6.23 12.20
CA SER A 81 10.84 5.73 11.02
C SER A 81 12.34 5.77 11.22
N HIS A 82 12.99 4.71 10.79
CA HIS A 82 14.45 4.58 10.76
C HIS A 82 14.81 3.55 9.70
N MET A 83 16.07 3.52 9.29
CA MET A 83 16.62 2.54 8.37
C MET A 83 17.40 1.50 9.18
N VAL A 84 17.24 0.21 8.89
CA VAL A 84 17.89 -0.90 9.59
C VAL A 84 18.55 -1.88 8.63
N LEU A 85 19.79 -2.26 8.91
CA LEU A 85 20.46 -3.42 8.34
C LEU A 85 20.66 -4.47 9.44
N TRP A 86 20.10 -5.65 9.21
CA TRP A 86 20.28 -6.83 10.07
C TRP A 86 21.40 -7.70 9.51
N GLY A 87 22.37 -8.03 10.35
CA GLY A 87 23.37 -9.07 10.09
C GLY A 87 23.09 -10.33 10.90
N SER A 88 23.97 -11.32 10.79
CA SER A 88 23.84 -12.60 11.50
C SER A 88 23.88 -12.48 13.02
N LYS A 89 24.50 -11.42 13.56
CA LYS A 89 24.65 -11.16 15.01
C LYS A 89 23.70 -10.07 15.55
N GLY A 90 22.74 -9.60 14.75
CA GLY A 90 21.80 -8.53 15.12
C GLY A 90 21.93 -7.28 14.25
N ILE A 91 21.57 -6.12 14.81
CA ILE A 91 21.56 -4.84 14.07
C ILE A 91 23.00 -4.39 13.79
N VAL A 92 23.36 -4.30 12.51
CA VAL A 92 24.68 -3.83 12.06
C VAL A 92 24.65 -2.33 11.76
N HIS A 93 23.50 -1.81 11.35
CA HIS A 93 23.31 -0.41 11.01
C HIS A 93 21.89 -0.01 11.37
N ARG A 94 21.73 1.04 12.18
CA ARG A 94 20.48 1.77 12.33
C ARG A 94 20.74 3.25 12.14
N CYS A 95 19.99 3.92 11.28
CA CYS A 95 20.14 5.36 11.03
C CYS A 95 18.80 6.02 10.76
N ASP A 96 18.74 7.34 10.83
CA ASP A 96 17.61 8.16 10.35
C ASP A 96 17.75 8.55 8.86
N GLY A 97 18.82 8.09 8.21
CA GLY A 97 19.19 8.44 6.84
C GLY A 97 20.22 9.56 6.74
N LEU A 98 20.64 10.15 7.86
CA LEU A 98 21.74 11.11 7.97
C LEU A 98 22.81 10.57 8.91
N GLU A 99 22.43 10.17 10.12
CA GLU A 99 23.34 9.76 11.19
C GLU A 99 23.00 8.38 11.76
N PHE A 100 24.00 7.70 12.30
CA PHE A 100 23.79 6.46 13.04
C PHE A 100 22.97 6.71 14.31
N LEU A 101 21.94 5.89 14.50
CA LEU A 101 21.18 5.77 15.75
C LEU A 101 21.67 4.60 16.60
N SER A 102 22.18 3.55 15.96
CA SER A 102 22.88 2.43 16.59
C SER A 102 23.78 1.74 15.55
N PRO A 103 24.87 1.05 15.95
CA PRO A 103 25.28 0.74 17.32
C PRO A 103 25.83 1.95 18.09
N GLU A 104 25.90 1.88 19.43
CA GLU A 104 26.16 3.04 20.29
C GLU A 104 27.52 3.68 20.02
N GLU A 105 28.53 2.89 19.62
CA GLU A 105 29.88 3.39 19.30
C GLU A 105 29.93 4.30 18.06
N LYS A 106 28.90 4.23 17.22
CA LYS A 106 28.79 5.04 15.99
C LYS A 106 27.72 6.12 16.08
N LYS A 107 26.93 6.15 17.15
CA LYS A 107 25.77 7.03 17.26
C LYS A 107 26.13 8.50 17.07
N GLY A 108 25.36 9.22 16.26
CA GLY A 108 25.61 10.61 15.86
C GLY A 108 26.68 10.79 14.77
N GLN A 109 27.37 9.73 14.33
CA GLN A 109 28.28 9.82 13.19
C GLN A 109 27.50 9.74 11.87
N PRO A 110 27.99 10.35 10.77
CA PRO A 110 27.38 10.21 9.46
C PRO A 110 27.21 8.74 9.06
N CYS A 111 26.00 8.36 8.63
CA CYS A 111 25.67 6.96 8.39
C CYS A 111 26.29 6.37 7.12
N GLY A 112 26.71 7.23 6.18
CA GLY A 112 27.24 6.81 4.88
C GLY A 112 26.21 6.22 3.93
N CYS A 113 24.90 6.35 4.23
CA CYS A 113 23.86 5.97 3.28
C CYS A 113 23.91 6.87 2.04
N PRO A 114 23.71 6.32 0.83
CA PRO A 114 23.62 7.14 -0.38
C PRO A 114 22.57 8.26 -0.23
N PRO A 115 22.77 9.45 -0.80
CA PRO A 115 21.81 10.54 -0.67
C PRO A 115 20.51 10.25 -1.46
N LEU A 116 20.62 9.58 -2.60
CA LEU A 116 19.47 9.27 -3.46
C LEU A 116 18.71 8.04 -2.97
N LEU A 117 17.38 8.13 -2.97
CA LEU A 117 16.50 7.04 -2.56
C LEU A 117 16.66 5.79 -3.44
N ALA A 118 16.89 5.98 -4.75
CA ALA A 118 17.11 4.90 -5.70
C ALA A 118 18.35 4.07 -5.30
N ASP A 119 19.46 4.75 -4.98
CA ASP A 119 20.72 4.12 -4.54
C ASP A 119 20.57 3.42 -3.19
N ARG A 120 19.82 4.01 -2.25
CA ARG A 120 19.50 3.36 -0.97
C ARG A 120 18.76 2.06 -1.20
N ARG A 121 17.73 2.09 -2.07
CA ARG A 121 16.93 0.90 -2.41
C ARG A 121 17.78 -0.17 -3.10
N LEU A 122 18.70 0.24 -3.97
CA LEU A 122 19.64 -0.67 -4.63
C LEU A 122 20.57 -1.34 -3.62
N ALA A 123 21.22 -0.55 -2.75
CA ALA A 123 22.13 -1.05 -1.72
C ALA A 123 21.41 -2.01 -0.75
N ALA A 124 20.18 -1.67 -0.35
CA ALA A 124 19.36 -2.53 0.51
C ALA A 124 18.98 -3.86 -0.16
N ARG A 125 18.59 -3.82 -1.44
CA ARG A 125 18.27 -5.01 -2.23
C ARG A 125 19.46 -5.96 -2.36
N GLU A 126 20.67 -5.41 -2.42
CA GLU A 126 21.92 -6.17 -2.47
C GLU A 126 22.44 -6.58 -1.08
N GLY A 127 21.70 -6.28 -0.01
CA GLY A 127 22.08 -6.59 1.37
C GLY A 127 23.26 -5.77 1.89
N ARG A 128 23.65 -4.70 1.18
CA ARG A 128 24.77 -3.81 1.55
C ARG A 128 24.32 -2.55 2.29
N GLY A 129 23.03 -2.22 2.23
CA GLY A 129 22.46 -1.01 2.82
C GLY A 129 21.26 -1.31 3.73
N PRO A 130 20.91 -0.39 4.64
CA PRO A 130 19.75 -0.56 5.50
C PRO A 130 18.43 -0.41 4.71
N SER A 131 17.38 -1.08 5.17
CA SER A 131 16.01 -0.96 4.66
C SER A 131 15.13 -0.15 5.62
N PRO A 132 14.03 0.48 5.15
CA PRO A 132 13.08 1.15 6.01
C PRO A 132 12.53 0.23 7.09
N SER A 133 12.32 0.78 8.28
CA SER A 133 11.68 0.17 9.43
C SER A 133 10.75 1.22 10.02
N ILE A 134 9.48 1.12 9.64
CA ILE A 134 8.43 2.07 10.00
C ILE A 134 7.55 1.41 11.04
N SER A 135 7.30 2.10 12.14
CA SER A 135 6.38 1.67 13.20
C SER A 135 5.28 2.71 13.34
N LEU A 136 4.03 2.26 13.20
CA LEU A 136 2.84 3.03 13.55
C LEU A 136 2.30 2.50 14.87
N THR A 137 1.93 3.43 15.74
CA THR A 137 1.36 3.16 17.04
C THR A 137 0.01 3.85 17.13
N PHE A 138 -1.08 3.12 17.32
CA PHE A 138 -2.43 3.68 17.17
C PHE A 138 -3.48 2.95 18.01
N ARG A 139 -4.65 3.57 18.16
CA ARG A 139 -5.84 2.93 18.74
C ARG A 139 -6.90 2.70 17.66
N ILE A 140 -7.75 1.68 17.79
CA ILE A 140 -8.88 1.51 16.86
C ILE A 140 -9.91 2.59 17.16
N ALA A 141 -10.28 3.40 16.17
CA ALA A 141 -11.09 4.59 16.41
C ALA A 141 -12.50 4.29 16.93
N ALA A 142 -13.07 3.14 16.53
CA ALA A 142 -14.38 2.70 17.01
C ALA A 142 -14.36 2.25 18.48
N GLU A 143 -13.20 1.85 19.01
CA GLU A 143 -13.07 1.42 20.41
C GLU A 143 -11.67 1.75 20.97
N PRO A 144 -11.37 3.02 21.26
CA PRO A 144 -10.03 3.42 21.69
C PRO A 144 -9.62 2.84 23.05
N ALA A 145 -10.59 2.47 23.87
CA ALA A 145 -10.39 1.84 25.17
C ALA A 145 -9.82 0.42 25.08
N LEU A 146 -9.88 -0.21 23.90
CA LEU A 146 -9.31 -1.54 23.68
C LEU A 146 -7.79 -1.56 23.86
N GLY A 147 -7.14 -0.40 23.72
CA GLY A 147 -5.71 -0.22 23.92
C GLY A 147 -4.96 0.14 22.64
N GLU A 148 -3.64 0.21 22.77
CA GLU A 148 -2.73 0.58 21.72
C GLU A 148 -2.30 -0.63 20.87
N PHE A 149 -2.33 -0.48 19.57
CA PHE A 149 -1.87 -1.45 18.59
C PHE A 149 -0.62 -0.92 17.89
N ARG A 150 0.19 -1.86 17.38
CA ARG A 150 1.36 -1.55 16.58
C ARG A 150 1.28 -2.16 15.19
N PHE A 151 1.67 -1.40 14.17
CA PHE A 151 1.93 -1.91 12.83
C PHE A 151 3.38 -1.63 12.46
N MET A 152 4.09 -2.63 11.93
CA MET A 152 5.46 -2.47 11.44
C MET A 152 5.51 -2.72 9.93
N SER A 153 6.26 -1.90 9.21
CA SER A 153 6.38 -1.95 7.75
C SER A 153 7.80 -1.65 7.29
N GLY A 154 8.29 -2.45 6.35
CA GLY A 154 9.51 -2.17 5.59
C GLY A 154 9.25 -1.56 4.21
N SER A 155 8.05 -1.00 4.00
CA SER A 155 7.62 -0.46 2.70
C SER A 155 8.37 0.81 2.34
N TRP A 156 9.10 0.77 1.22
CA TRP A 156 9.72 1.96 0.64
C TRP A 156 8.69 3.01 0.20
N GLN A 157 7.52 2.58 -0.28
CA GLN A 157 6.44 3.49 -0.67
C GLN A 157 5.88 4.24 0.53
N LEU A 158 5.71 3.56 1.68
CA LEU A 158 5.29 4.22 2.90
C LEU A 158 6.38 5.18 3.39
N ALA A 159 7.67 4.79 3.30
CA ALA A 159 8.80 5.63 3.69
C ALA A 159 8.81 6.99 2.96
N VAL A 160 8.47 7.00 1.66
CA VAL A 160 8.38 8.24 0.86
C VAL A 160 7.26 9.15 1.33
N GLN A 161 6.15 8.59 1.84
CA GLN A 161 4.97 9.34 2.26
C GLN A 161 5.07 9.86 3.70
N LEU A 162 6.14 9.55 4.43
CA LEU A 162 6.22 9.88 5.85
C LEU A 162 6.28 11.37 6.14
N ALA A 163 6.97 12.16 5.30
CA ALA A 163 7.02 13.61 5.47
C ALA A 163 5.62 14.22 5.33
N ASP A 164 4.90 13.88 4.25
CA ASP A 164 3.52 14.33 4.04
C ASP A 164 2.57 13.89 5.16
N LEU A 165 2.76 12.67 5.68
CA LEU A 165 1.99 12.15 6.81
C LEU A 165 2.30 12.94 8.10
N ALA A 166 3.57 13.21 8.39
CA ALA A 166 3.97 14.01 9.55
C ALA A 166 3.39 15.42 9.47
N ASP A 167 3.53 16.11 8.34
CA ASP A 167 2.96 17.44 8.10
C ASP A 167 1.42 17.44 8.22
N ALA A 168 0.75 16.36 7.79
CA ALA A 168 -0.69 16.21 7.95
C ALA A 168 -1.10 16.02 9.42
N LEU A 169 -0.34 15.26 10.20
CA LEU A 169 -0.57 15.06 11.63
C LEU A 169 -0.29 16.34 12.43
N GLU A 170 0.79 17.06 12.10
CA GLU A 170 1.13 18.36 12.72
C GLU A 170 0.03 19.40 12.49
N ARG A 171 -0.53 19.47 11.28
CA ARG A 171 -1.65 20.37 10.95
C ARG A 171 -2.91 20.08 11.76
N VAL A 172 -3.13 18.84 12.18
CA VAL A 172 -4.26 18.49 13.07
C VAL A 172 -4.02 19.02 14.50
N GLY A 173 -2.76 19.08 14.95
CA GLY A 173 -2.39 19.66 16.24
C GLY A 173 -2.81 18.85 17.46
N GLY A 174 -2.98 17.53 17.30
CA GLY A 174 -3.42 16.62 18.36
C GLY A 174 -3.78 15.24 17.80
N PRO A 175 -4.59 14.44 18.54
CA PRO A 175 -5.06 13.16 18.04
C PRO A 175 -5.76 13.31 16.69
N ALA A 176 -5.37 12.47 15.74
CA ALA A 176 -5.88 12.48 14.37
C ALA A 176 -6.60 11.16 14.08
N VAL A 177 -7.77 11.26 13.47
CA VAL A 177 -8.47 10.12 12.88
C VAL A 177 -7.85 9.85 11.51
N CYS A 178 -7.44 8.62 11.28
CA CYS A 178 -6.82 8.20 10.03
C CYS A 178 -7.45 6.90 9.52
N ASP A 179 -7.47 6.72 8.20
CA ASP A 179 -7.72 5.41 7.60
C ASP A 179 -6.37 4.74 7.31
N LEU A 180 -6.17 3.54 7.88
CA LEU A 180 -5.05 2.66 7.61
C LEU A 180 -5.52 1.56 6.65
N THR A 181 -5.08 1.62 5.39
CA THR A 181 -5.60 0.82 4.28
C THR A 181 -4.53 -0.07 3.64
N LEU A 182 -4.88 -1.30 3.26
CA LEU A 182 -4.10 -2.17 2.37
C LEU A 182 -4.50 -1.93 0.91
N GLU A 183 -3.89 -0.95 0.25
CA GLU A 183 -4.21 -0.59 -1.14
C GLU A 183 -3.63 -1.62 -2.12
N LEU A 184 -4.48 -2.16 -3.02
CA LEU A 184 -4.06 -3.02 -4.12
C LEU A 184 -3.37 -2.20 -5.22
N VAL A 185 -2.10 -2.51 -5.46
CA VAL A 185 -1.33 -1.98 -6.58
C VAL A 185 -1.22 -3.05 -7.65
N VAL A 186 -1.61 -2.70 -8.88
CA VAL A 186 -1.40 -3.54 -10.06
C VAL A 186 -0.37 -2.86 -10.94
N CYS A 187 0.73 -3.55 -11.26
CA CYS A 187 1.78 -3.03 -12.11
C CYS A 187 2.25 -4.06 -13.13
N THR A 188 2.74 -3.56 -14.27
CA THR A 188 3.40 -4.40 -15.28
C THR A 188 4.89 -4.32 -15.06
N THR A 189 5.52 -5.47 -14.85
CA THR A 189 6.99 -5.57 -14.73
C THR A 189 7.68 -5.21 -16.03
N LYS A 190 8.98 -4.90 -15.99
CA LYS A 190 9.81 -4.68 -17.20
C LYS A 190 9.72 -5.83 -18.22
N ALA A 191 9.44 -7.05 -17.75
CA ALA A 191 9.24 -8.24 -18.57
C ALA A 191 7.80 -8.42 -19.11
N GLY A 192 6.93 -7.40 -19.01
CA GLY A 192 5.56 -7.45 -19.50
C GLY A 192 4.58 -8.26 -18.63
N ARG A 193 5.03 -8.83 -17.50
CA ARG A 193 4.16 -9.60 -16.59
C ARG A 193 3.37 -8.66 -15.68
N SER A 194 2.05 -8.82 -15.65
CA SER A 194 1.19 -8.19 -14.64
C SER A 194 1.44 -8.82 -13.26
N VAL A 195 1.75 -7.98 -12.29
CA VAL A 195 1.92 -8.34 -10.89
C VAL A 195 1.01 -7.45 -10.06
N CYS A 196 0.41 -8.00 -9.02
CA CYS A 196 -0.28 -7.21 -8.02
C CYS A 196 0.32 -7.45 -6.64
N TYR A 197 0.30 -6.42 -5.81
CA TYR A 197 0.70 -6.48 -4.42
C TYR A 197 -0.09 -5.46 -3.62
N ARG A 198 -0.17 -5.63 -2.30
CA ARG A 198 -0.80 -4.64 -1.42
C ARG A 198 0.24 -3.84 -0.66
N LYS A 199 0.01 -2.54 -0.53
CA LYS A 199 0.84 -1.64 0.28
C LYS A 199 -0.02 -1.00 1.38
N PRO A 200 0.54 -0.77 2.58
CA PRO A 200 -0.12 0.04 3.59
C PRO A 200 -0.11 1.52 3.15
N VAL A 201 -1.23 2.20 3.34
CA VAL A 201 -1.39 3.65 3.16
C VAL A 201 -2.11 4.22 4.37
N VAL A 202 -1.68 5.39 4.82
CA VAL A 202 -2.30 6.13 5.93
C VAL A 202 -2.87 7.43 5.37
N THR A 203 -4.18 7.64 5.54
CA THR A 203 -4.86 8.85 5.12
C THR A 203 -5.38 9.59 6.34
N VAL A 204 -4.91 10.82 6.58
CA VAL A 204 -5.38 11.67 7.68
C VAL A 204 -6.72 12.29 7.31
N LEU A 205 -7.74 12.06 8.14
CA LEU A 205 -9.10 12.57 7.93
C LEU A 205 -9.38 13.87 8.69
N GLY A 206 -8.69 14.09 9.81
CA GLY A 206 -8.85 15.27 10.66
C GLY A 206 -8.86 14.93 12.15
N SER A 207 -9.33 15.87 12.99
CA SER A 207 -9.47 15.64 14.43
C SER A 207 -10.73 14.81 14.76
N PRO A 208 -10.76 14.07 15.87
CA PRO A 208 -11.90 13.24 16.29
C PRO A 208 -13.24 13.98 16.36
N GLY A 209 -13.24 15.27 16.71
CA GLY A 209 -14.45 16.09 16.76
C GLY A 209 -14.99 16.54 15.38
N ALA A 210 -14.15 16.51 14.35
CA ALA A 210 -14.51 16.95 12.99
C ALA A 210 -14.92 15.79 12.07
N VAL A 211 -14.52 14.56 12.39
CA VAL A 211 -14.75 13.39 11.53
C VAL A 211 -16.00 12.65 12.00
N ALA A 212 -16.94 12.43 11.08
CA ALA A 212 -18.13 11.64 11.37
C ALA A 212 -17.75 10.20 11.80
N PRO A 213 -18.46 9.61 12.78
CA PRO A 213 -18.26 8.21 13.15
C PRO A 213 -18.37 7.30 11.93
N GLN A 214 -17.54 6.26 11.83
CA GLN A 214 -17.79 5.23 10.83
C GLN A 214 -19.13 4.56 11.16
N SER A 215 -20.04 4.56 10.19
CA SER A 215 -21.20 3.68 10.25
C SER A 215 -20.70 2.24 10.39
N PRO A 216 -21.28 1.43 11.28
CA PRO A 216 -20.89 0.03 11.40
C PRO A 216 -21.04 -0.64 10.04
N PRO A 217 -20.10 -1.55 9.67
CA PRO A 217 -20.26 -2.32 8.46
C PRO A 217 -21.62 -3.03 8.50
N PRO A 218 -22.38 -3.07 7.38
CA PRO A 218 -23.65 -3.77 7.36
C PRO A 218 -23.42 -5.19 7.88
N ALA A 219 -24.24 -5.60 8.86
CA ALA A 219 -24.15 -6.92 9.47
C ALA A 219 -24.04 -7.95 8.35
N ALA A 220 -22.95 -8.71 8.35
CA ALA A 220 -22.66 -9.65 7.28
C ALA A 220 -23.85 -10.60 7.13
N GLU A 221 -24.61 -10.44 6.04
CA GLU A 221 -25.60 -11.42 5.63
C GLU A 221 -24.92 -12.79 5.60
N PRO A 222 -25.54 -13.84 6.17
CA PRO A 222 -24.97 -15.17 6.16
C PRO A 222 -24.73 -15.56 4.70
N ALA A 223 -23.47 -15.77 4.36
CA ALA A 223 -23.06 -16.17 3.02
C ALA A 223 -23.89 -17.41 2.61
N PRO A 224 -24.52 -17.41 1.42
CA PRO A 224 -25.25 -18.56 0.94
C PRO A 224 -24.32 -19.77 0.91
N ALA A 225 -24.81 -20.90 1.41
CA ALA A 225 -24.06 -22.15 1.46
C ALA A 225 -23.48 -22.48 0.06
N PRO A 226 -22.22 -22.94 -0.01
CA PRO A 226 -21.61 -23.30 -1.29
C PRO A 226 -22.45 -24.38 -1.96
N ALA A 227 -22.94 -24.08 -3.16
CA ALA A 227 -23.65 -25.06 -3.97
C ALA A 227 -22.72 -26.27 -4.25
N PRO A 228 -23.25 -27.50 -4.22
CA PRO A 228 -22.46 -28.69 -4.50
C PRO A 228 -21.85 -28.60 -5.90
N SER A 229 -20.54 -28.78 -5.99
CA SER A 229 -19.83 -28.83 -7.27
C SER A 229 -20.40 -29.95 -8.14
N PRO A 230 -20.68 -29.70 -9.44
CA PRO A 230 -21.15 -30.75 -10.33
C PRO A 230 -20.06 -31.83 -10.50
N LEU A 231 -20.46 -33.08 -10.31
CA LEU A 231 -19.66 -34.26 -10.56
C LEU A 231 -19.08 -34.22 -11.98
N ARG A 232 -17.74 -34.26 -12.08
CA ARG A 232 -17.01 -34.40 -13.35
C ARG A 232 -17.43 -35.71 -14.04
N ARG A 233 -18.25 -35.61 -15.08
CA ARG A 233 -18.44 -36.69 -16.05
C ARG A 233 -17.13 -36.92 -16.80
N ARG A 234 -16.66 -38.16 -16.83
CA ARG A 234 -15.56 -38.62 -17.68
C ARG A 234 -15.93 -38.36 -19.14
N ALA A 235 -15.11 -37.56 -19.83
CA ALA A 235 -15.20 -37.36 -21.27
C ALA A 235 -14.56 -38.53 -22.02
N ARG A 236 -15.26 -38.93 -23.08
CA ARG A 236 -14.95 -39.95 -24.08
C ARG A 236 -13.75 -39.50 -24.97
N PRO A 237 -12.92 -40.40 -25.52
CA PRO A 237 -11.84 -40.00 -26.42
C PRO A 237 -12.38 -39.54 -27.77
N ALA A 238 -11.82 -38.45 -28.30
CA ALA A 238 -12.06 -37.91 -29.64
C ALA A 238 -10.90 -38.31 -30.59
N PRO A 239 -11.12 -38.32 -31.92
CA PRO A 239 -10.24 -38.96 -32.89
C PRO A 239 -9.03 -38.12 -33.30
N GLU A 240 -8.04 -38.83 -33.85
CA GLU A 240 -6.82 -38.31 -34.49
C GLU A 240 -7.10 -37.11 -35.41
N SER A 241 -6.35 -36.03 -35.18
CA SER A 241 -6.34 -34.83 -36.00
C SER A 241 -4.97 -34.67 -36.67
N THR A 242 -5.02 -34.62 -37.98
CA THR A 242 -3.92 -34.48 -38.93
C THR A 242 -3.12 -33.20 -38.71
N ALA A 243 -1.80 -33.28 -38.76
CA ALA A 243 -0.87 -32.18 -38.55
C ALA A 243 -0.98 -31.09 -39.64
N PRO A 244 -0.97 -29.80 -39.30
CA PRO A 244 -0.79 -28.72 -40.25
C PRO A 244 0.71 -28.41 -40.48
N GLU A 245 0.98 -28.02 -41.72
CA GLU A 245 2.26 -27.65 -42.33
C GLU A 245 2.89 -26.39 -41.69
N PRO A 246 4.23 -26.27 -41.59
CA PRO A 246 4.89 -25.18 -40.89
C PRO A 246 4.75 -23.85 -41.65
N THR A 247 4.05 -22.90 -41.03
CA THR A 247 3.96 -21.51 -41.53
C THR A 247 5.23 -20.75 -41.16
N VAL A 248 5.95 -20.28 -42.19
CA VAL A 248 7.14 -19.42 -42.06
C VAL A 248 6.73 -18.06 -41.46
N PRO A 249 7.41 -17.56 -40.42
CA PRO A 249 7.12 -16.25 -39.85
C PRO A 249 7.45 -15.12 -40.85
N PRO A 250 6.66 -14.04 -40.91
CA PRO A 250 6.93 -12.91 -41.79
C PRO A 250 8.23 -12.19 -41.38
N SER A 251 9.01 -11.77 -42.37
CA SER A 251 10.25 -11.02 -42.22
C SER A 251 10.05 -9.75 -41.38
N PRO A 252 11.02 -9.38 -40.51
CA PRO A 252 10.93 -8.18 -39.70
C PRO A 252 10.89 -6.92 -40.59
N GLU A 253 9.94 -6.03 -40.30
CA GLU A 253 9.84 -4.73 -40.95
C GLU A 253 11.13 -3.89 -40.74
N PRO A 254 11.49 -3.02 -41.69
CA PRO A 254 12.70 -2.21 -41.59
C PRO A 254 12.66 -1.31 -40.34
N SER A 255 13.65 -1.47 -39.47
CA SER A 255 13.80 -0.67 -38.26
C SER A 255 13.94 0.80 -38.62
N ARG A 256 12.98 1.63 -38.18
CA ARG A 256 13.06 3.09 -38.30
C ARG A 256 14.00 3.62 -37.24
N THR A 257 15.15 4.14 -37.64
CA THR A 257 16.08 4.84 -36.75
C THR A 257 15.68 6.32 -36.66
N VAL A 258 15.59 6.85 -35.44
CA VAL A 258 15.36 8.27 -35.18
C VAL A 258 16.60 8.84 -34.51
N SER A 259 17.16 9.92 -35.06
CA SER A 259 18.26 10.65 -34.43
C SER A 259 17.71 11.57 -33.34
N VAL A 260 18.32 11.53 -32.16
CA VAL A 260 17.95 12.40 -31.04
C VAL A 260 19.17 13.18 -30.58
N ASP A 261 18.99 14.47 -30.33
CA ASP A 261 20.05 15.34 -29.85
C ASP A 261 20.56 14.89 -28.47
N ALA A 262 21.88 14.68 -28.37
CA ALA A 262 22.51 14.15 -27.16
C ALA A 262 22.49 15.13 -25.97
N ALA A 263 22.44 16.45 -26.21
CA ALA A 263 22.30 17.44 -25.14
C ALA A 263 20.88 17.44 -24.57
N LEU A 264 19.88 17.29 -25.43
CA LEU A 264 18.48 17.13 -25.03
C LEU A 264 18.28 15.84 -24.23
N LEU A 265 18.93 14.75 -24.64
CA LEU A 265 18.85 13.48 -23.92
C LEU A 265 19.49 13.56 -22.53
N ARG A 266 20.64 14.21 -22.38
CA ARG A 266 21.29 14.41 -21.06
C ARG A 266 20.41 15.23 -20.11
N ARG A 267 19.82 16.32 -20.60
CA ARG A 267 18.88 17.12 -19.79
C ARG A 267 17.65 16.32 -19.38
N ALA A 268 17.09 15.52 -20.30
CA ALA A 268 15.97 14.65 -19.97
C ALA A 268 16.36 13.60 -18.93
N ALA A 269 17.59 13.07 -18.98
CA ALA A 269 18.10 12.12 -18.01
C ALA A 269 18.23 12.73 -16.61
N GLU A 270 18.70 13.98 -16.49
CA GLU A 270 18.76 14.73 -15.24
C GLU A 270 17.38 14.96 -14.63
N VAL A 271 16.40 15.35 -15.46
CA VAL A 271 15.02 15.63 -15.00
C VAL A 271 14.29 14.34 -14.61
N LEU A 272 14.50 13.25 -15.34
CA LEU A 272 13.80 11.98 -15.13
C LEU A 272 14.54 11.04 -14.17
N GLY A 273 15.78 11.38 -13.77
CA GLY A 273 16.60 10.57 -12.87
C GLY A 273 16.96 9.20 -13.46
N THR A 274 17.36 9.17 -14.73
CA THR A 274 17.71 7.93 -15.46
C THR A 274 19.18 7.89 -15.84
N ASP A 275 19.80 6.71 -15.86
CA ASP A 275 21.26 6.57 -16.04
C ASP A 275 21.68 6.18 -17.47
N GLY A 276 20.73 6.02 -18.40
CA GLY A 276 21.01 5.57 -19.76
C GLY A 276 20.05 6.11 -20.81
N HIS A 277 20.55 6.28 -22.03
CA HIS A 277 19.80 6.89 -23.14
C HIS A 277 18.48 6.18 -23.47
N GLU A 278 18.48 4.85 -23.50
CA GLU A 278 17.28 4.05 -23.75
C GLU A 278 16.24 4.19 -22.64
N GLU A 279 16.70 4.28 -21.38
CA GLU A 279 15.85 4.47 -20.21
C GLU A 279 15.24 5.87 -20.20
N THR A 280 16.03 6.90 -20.53
CA THR A 280 15.56 8.29 -20.66
C THR A 280 14.47 8.41 -21.71
N VAL A 281 14.65 7.80 -22.89
CA VAL A 281 13.65 7.83 -23.97
C VAL A 281 12.39 7.08 -23.55
N THR A 282 12.53 5.91 -22.93
CA THR A 282 11.39 5.11 -22.46
C THR A 282 10.59 5.84 -21.37
N ALA A 283 11.26 6.48 -20.42
CA ALA A 283 10.63 7.27 -19.36
C ALA A 283 9.92 8.50 -19.95
N ALA A 284 10.57 9.24 -20.86
CA ALA A 284 9.99 10.40 -21.51
C ALA A 284 8.73 10.04 -22.33
N LEU A 285 8.76 8.95 -23.09
CA LEU A 285 7.60 8.48 -23.86
C LEU A 285 6.46 8.01 -22.95
N SER A 286 6.78 7.37 -21.83
CA SER A 286 5.80 6.94 -20.83
C SER A 286 5.07 8.13 -20.20
N GLU A 287 5.79 9.20 -19.87
CA GLU A 287 5.21 10.45 -19.38
C GLU A 287 4.32 11.13 -20.43
N ILE A 288 4.72 11.13 -21.71
CA ILE A 288 3.89 11.67 -22.80
C ILE A 288 2.58 10.89 -22.94
N VAL A 289 2.64 9.55 -22.88
CA VAL A 289 1.46 8.70 -22.97
C VAL A 289 0.57 8.86 -21.73
N ALA A 290 1.15 8.92 -20.53
CA ALA A 290 0.44 9.14 -19.28
C ALA A 290 -0.23 10.53 -19.25
N GLY A 291 0.48 11.57 -19.70
CA GLY A 291 -0.05 12.92 -19.86
C GLY A 291 -1.22 12.97 -20.84
N ARG A 292 -1.12 12.30 -22.00
CA ARG A 292 -2.23 12.19 -22.96
C ARG A 292 -3.45 11.49 -22.37
N ARG A 293 -3.25 10.42 -21.58
CA ARG A 293 -4.35 9.73 -20.87
C ARG A 293 -5.02 10.63 -19.85
N ARG A 294 -4.25 11.35 -19.02
CA ARG A 294 -4.79 12.32 -18.05
C ARG A 294 -5.56 13.46 -18.72
N THR A 295 -5.05 14.00 -19.83
CA THR A 295 -5.76 15.05 -20.59
C THR A 295 -7.07 14.54 -21.18
N ALA A 296 -7.09 13.34 -21.76
CA ALA A 296 -8.31 12.73 -22.27
C ALA A 296 -9.35 12.48 -21.15
N GLU A 297 -8.89 12.05 -19.98
CA GLU A 297 -9.73 11.86 -18.80
C GLU A 297 -10.30 13.18 -18.26
N LEU A 298 -9.50 14.25 -18.21
CA LEU A 298 -9.95 15.58 -17.84
C LEU A 298 -10.96 16.17 -18.83
N VAL A 299 -10.79 15.95 -20.14
CA VAL A 299 -11.77 16.35 -21.16
C VAL A 299 -13.08 15.61 -20.94
N ARG A 300 -13.04 14.28 -20.71
CA ARG A 300 -14.22 13.47 -20.41
C ARG A 300 -14.96 13.93 -19.14
N LEU A 301 -14.22 14.24 -18.08
CA LEU A 301 -14.77 14.77 -16.83
C LEU A 301 -15.46 16.13 -17.05
N ARG A 302 -14.85 17.04 -17.82
CA ARG A 302 -15.48 18.33 -18.16
C ARG A 302 -16.79 18.16 -18.92
N GLU A 303 -16.85 17.23 -19.88
CA GLU A 303 -18.09 16.92 -20.61
C GLU A 303 -19.17 16.32 -19.69
N GLN A 304 -18.80 15.49 -18.72
CA GLN A 304 -19.74 14.95 -17.74
C GLN A 304 -20.29 16.04 -16.82
N VAL A 305 -19.44 16.93 -16.32
CA VAL A 305 -19.87 18.07 -15.50
C VAL A 305 -20.78 19.01 -16.29
N GLY A 306 -20.48 19.28 -17.57
CA GLY A 306 -21.34 20.09 -18.44
C GLY A 306 -22.73 19.48 -18.64
N ARG A 307 -22.82 18.16 -18.81
CA ARG A 307 -24.12 17.46 -18.90
C ARG A 307 -24.93 17.56 -17.60
N ILE A 308 -24.27 17.39 -16.46
CA ILE A 308 -24.92 17.50 -15.15
C ILE A 308 -25.47 18.93 -14.95
N ALA A 309 -24.68 19.95 -15.29
CA ALA A 309 -25.11 21.35 -15.19
C ALA A 309 -26.32 21.66 -16.09
N ALA A 310 -26.35 21.12 -17.31
CA ALA A 310 -27.49 21.29 -18.22
C ALA A 310 -28.78 20.65 -17.67
N ILE A 311 -28.69 19.43 -17.13
CA ILE A 311 -29.83 18.74 -16.50
C ILE A 311 -30.34 19.53 -15.29
N ALA A 312 -29.42 20.02 -14.45
CA ALA A 312 -29.78 20.84 -13.29
C ALA A 312 -30.48 22.15 -13.70
N GLY A 313 -30.00 22.81 -14.76
CA GLY A 313 -30.62 24.02 -15.30
C GLY A 313 -32.04 23.78 -15.82
N GLN A 314 -32.26 22.70 -16.56
CA GLN A 314 -33.60 22.32 -17.05
C GLN A 314 -34.57 22.00 -15.91
N ALA A 315 -34.11 21.31 -14.87
CA ALA A 315 -34.92 20.98 -13.70
C ALA A 315 -35.36 22.23 -12.90
N LEU A 316 -34.52 23.27 -12.86
CA LEU A 316 -34.86 24.54 -12.22
C LEU A 316 -35.88 25.33 -13.05
N GLN A 317 -35.69 25.42 -14.37
CA GLN A 317 -36.61 26.14 -15.26
C GLN A 317 -38.00 25.49 -15.36
N GLY A 318 -38.07 24.15 -15.33
CA GLY A 318 -39.35 23.43 -15.37
C GLY A 318 -40.22 23.60 -14.12
N ARG A 319 -39.63 23.96 -12.96
CA ARG A 319 -40.38 24.26 -11.73
C ARG A 319 -41.07 25.60 -11.78
N ASP A 320 -40.46 26.61 -12.42
CA ASP A 320 -41.05 27.94 -12.52
C ASP A 320 -42.23 27.99 -13.50
N SER A 321 -42.24 27.13 -14.53
CA SER A 321 -43.35 27.04 -15.49
C SER A 321 -44.59 26.30 -14.98
N SER A 322 -44.53 25.68 -13.79
CA SER A 322 -45.67 24.98 -13.17
C SER A 322 -46.42 25.82 -12.14
N LEU A 323 -46.03 27.08 -11.94
CA LEU A 323 -46.58 28.01 -10.93
C LEU A 323 -47.34 29.20 -11.55
N THR A 324 -47.57 29.20 -12.86
CA THR A 324 -48.39 30.17 -13.60
C THR A 324 -49.53 29.47 -14.30
#